data_AF-A0A7X5N433-F1
#
_entry.id   AF-A0A7X5N433-F1
#
_cell.length_a   1.000
_cell.length_b   1.000
_cell.length_c   1.000
_cell.angle_alpha   90.00
_cell.angle_beta   90.00
_cell.angle_gamma   90.00
#
_symmetry.space_group_name_H-M   'P 1'
#
loop_
_entity.id
_entity.type
_entity.pdbx_description
1 polymer ?
#
loop_
_entity_poly.entity_id
_entity_poly.type
_entity_poly.pdbx_seq_one_letter_code
_entity_poly.pdbx_strand_id
1 'polypeptide(L)'
;ILGVSRDSVKSHDNFCAKQGFTFPLVSDGDEALCRAFDVIKEKNMYGKQVLGIERSTFLLSPEGVVVQAWRKVKVAGHADAVLAALKAHA
;
A
#
# COMPACT_ATOMS: atom_id res chain seq x y z
N ILE A 1 3.93 2.89 -10.36
CA ILE A 1 3.33 2.84 -9.00
C ILE A 1 2.37 1.66 -8.97
N LEU A 2 2.32 0.92 -7.85
CA LEU A 2 1.35 -0.15 -7.61
C LEU A 2 0.62 0.16 -6.30
N GLY A 3 -0.72 0.28 -6.35
CA GLY A 3 -1.54 0.25 -5.14
C GLY A 3 -1.89 -1.19 -4.78
N VAL A 4 -2.06 -1.52 -3.51
CA VAL A 4 -2.35 -2.90 -3.07
C VAL A 4 -3.43 -2.89 -2.00
N SER A 5 -4.45 -3.72 -2.15
CA SER A 5 -5.36 -4.12 -1.06
C SER A 5 -5.82 -5.56 -1.25
N ARG A 6 -6.58 -6.08 -0.29
CA ARG A 6 -7.22 -7.40 -0.34
C ARG A 6 -8.55 -7.42 -1.09
N ASP A 7 -8.92 -6.32 -1.75
CA ASP A 7 -10.17 -6.24 -2.51
C ASP A 7 -10.05 -7.04 -3.81
N SER A 8 -11.18 -7.51 -4.35
CA SER A 8 -11.18 -8.30 -5.59
C SER A 8 -10.80 -7.47 -6.82
N VAL A 9 -10.31 -8.12 -7.87
CA VAL A 9 -10.03 -7.49 -9.18
C VAL A 9 -11.22 -6.65 -9.67
N LYS A 10 -12.45 -7.19 -9.61
CA LYS A 10 -13.67 -6.45 -9.99
C LYS A 10 -13.88 -5.19 -9.15
N SER A 11 -13.57 -5.22 -7.86
CA SER A 11 -13.65 -4.04 -7.00
C SER A 11 -12.63 -2.97 -7.43
N HIS A 12 -11.39 -3.40 -7.72
CA HIS A 12 -10.33 -2.53 -8.22
C HIS A 12 -10.66 -1.92 -9.58
N ASP A 13 -11.17 -2.70 -10.54
CA ASP A 13 -11.56 -2.20 -11.87
C ASP A 13 -12.60 -1.07 -11.75
N ASN A 14 -13.63 -1.30 -10.94
CA ASN A 14 -14.66 -0.30 -10.67
C ASN A 14 -14.08 0.95 -9.99
N PHE A 15 -13.13 0.77 -9.07
CA PHE A 15 -12.52 1.88 -8.35
C PHE A 15 -11.60 2.71 -9.25
N CYS A 16 -10.77 2.05 -10.07
CA CYS A 16 -9.95 2.70 -11.09
C CYS A 16 -10.81 3.48 -12.08
N ALA A 17 -11.90 2.87 -12.60
CA ALA A 17 -12.82 3.54 -13.52
C ALA A 17 -13.50 4.75 -12.88
N LYS A 18 -13.96 4.63 -11.62
CA LYS A 18 -14.65 5.71 -10.91
C LYS A 18 -13.74 6.90 -10.59
N GLN A 19 -12.47 6.65 -10.25
CA GLN A 19 -11.53 7.69 -9.83
C GLN A 19 -10.59 8.16 -10.94
N GLY A 20 -10.59 7.49 -12.11
CA GLY A 20 -9.72 7.82 -13.23
C GLY A 20 -8.24 7.51 -12.98
N PHE A 21 -7.94 6.45 -12.21
CA PHE A 21 -6.54 6.08 -11.95
C PHE A 21 -5.86 5.53 -13.21
N THR A 22 -4.65 6.03 -13.48
CA THR A 22 -3.80 5.63 -14.60
C THR A 22 -2.68 4.67 -14.18
N PHE A 23 -2.78 4.11 -12.97
CA PHE A 23 -1.84 3.13 -12.44
C PHE A 23 -2.57 1.89 -11.93
N PRO A 24 -1.93 0.72 -11.97
CA PRO A 24 -2.55 -0.53 -11.57
C PRO A 24 -2.72 -0.67 -10.05
N LEU A 25 -3.74 -1.43 -9.67
CA LEU A 25 -3.99 -1.91 -8.30
C LEU A 25 -3.85 -3.43 -8.27
N VAL A 26 -3.11 -3.95 -7.30
CA VAL A 26 -2.94 -5.38 -7.04
C VAL A 26 -4.03 -5.85 -6.09
N SER A 27 -4.77 -6.87 -6.51
CA SER A 27 -5.74 -7.61 -5.71
C SER A 27 -5.01 -8.74 -4.95
N ASP A 28 -4.60 -8.44 -3.71
CA ASP A 28 -3.84 -9.35 -2.83
C ASP A 28 -4.80 -10.14 -1.92
N GLY A 29 -5.69 -10.93 -2.54
CA GLY A 29 -6.81 -11.58 -1.86
C GLY A 29 -6.43 -12.63 -0.82
N ASP A 30 -5.25 -13.24 -0.94
CA ASP A 30 -4.68 -14.19 0.04
C ASP A 30 -3.72 -13.53 1.05
N GLU A 31 -3.57 -12.20 0.96
CA GLU A 31 -2.67 -11.38 1.77
C GLU A 31 -1.18 -11.78 1.65
N ALA A 32 -0.76 -12.48 0.58
CA ALA A 32 0.62 -12.94 0.43
C ALA A 32 1.60 -11.76 0.39
N LEU A 33 1.30 -10.73 -0.39
CA LEU A 33 2.13 -9.53 -0.47
C LEU A 33 2.05 -8.72 0.83
N CYS A 34 0.85 -8.58 1.40
CA CYS A 34 0.65 -7.89 2.67
C CYS A 34 1.45 -8.53 3.82
N ARG A 35 1.56 -9.86 3.85
CA ARG A 35 2.36 -10.60 4.84
C ARG A 35 3.86 -10.46 4.57
N ALA A 36 4.28 -10.55 3.30
CA ALA A 36 5.69 -10.38 2.92
C ALA A 36 6.22 -8.98 3.33
N PHE A 37 5.39 -7.95 3.23
CA PHE A 37 5.73 -6.59 3.66
C PHE A 37 5.42 -6.30 5.14
N ASP A 38 4.94 -7.30 5.89
CA ASP A 38 4.60 -7.19 7.31
C ASP A 38 3.64 -6.01 7.59
N VAL A 39 2.58 -5.87 6.79
CA VAL A 39 1.58 -4.79 6.95
C VAL A 39 0.26 -5.27 7.54
N ILE A 40 0.08 -6.58 7.71
CA ILE A 40 -1.05 -7.12 8.48
C ILE A 40 -0.75 -6.93 9.97
N LYS A 41 -1.49 -6.03 10.62
CA LYS A 41 -1.29 -5.69 12.02
C LYS A 41 -2.56 -5.92 12.82
N GLU A 42 -2.39 -6.34 14.07
CA GLU A 42 -3.48 -6.40 15.04
C GLU A 42 -3.93 -4.97 15.41
N LYS A 43 -5.23 -4.76 15.39
CA LYS A 43 -5.89 -3.55 15.87
C LYS A 43 -6.96 -3.96 16.88
N ASN A 44 -6.97 -3.30 18.03
CA ASN A 44 -8.09 -3.39 18.95
C ASN A 44 -9.23 -2.50 18.42
N MET A 45 -10.28 -3.12 17.91
CA MET A 45 -11.51 -2.44 17.51
C MET A 45 -12.64 -2.92 18.40
N TYR A 46 -13.24 -1.99 19.15
CA TYR A 46 -14.39 -2.25 20.02
C TYR A 46 -14.15 -3.42 21.01
N GLY A 47 -12.96 -3.47 21.62
CA GLY A 47 -12.58 -4.52 22.56
C GLY A 47 -12.26 -5.88 21.92
N LYS A 48 -12.24 -5.98 20.58
CA LYS A 48 -11.84 -7.18 19.85
C LYS A 48 -10.53 -6.94 19.11
N GLN A 49 -9.65 -7.94 19.11
CA GLN A 49 -8.48 -7.97 18.24
C GLN A 49 -8.92 -8.33 16.82
N VAL A 50 -8.63 -7.45 15.87
CA VAL A 50 -8.91 -7.64 14.45
C VAL A 50 -7.61 -7.43 13.69
N LEU A 51 -7.28 -8.38 12.80
CA LEU A 51 -6.18 -8.20 11.85
C LEU A 51 -6.65 -7.29 10.72
N GLY A 52 -5.85 -6.28 10.41
CA GLY A 52 -6.13 -5.39 9.30
C GLY A 52 -4.86 -4.83 8.68
N ILE A 53 -4.97 -4.39 7.44
CA ILE A 53 -3.86 -3.75 6.73
C ILE A 53 -3.56 -2.40 7.42
N GLU A 54 -2.29 -2.22 7.80
CA GLU A 54 -1.74 -0.93 8.19
C GLU A 54 -1.29 -0.18 6.93
N ARG A 55 -1.85 1.01 6.69
CA ARG A 55 -1.48 1.82 5.53
C ARG A 55 0.01 2.09 5.54
N SER A 56 0.68 1.56 4.52
CA SER A 56 2.13 1.58 4.40
C SER A 56 2.53 1.83 2.95
N THR A 57 3.74 2.30 2.73
CA THR A 57 4.32 2.53 1.40
C THR A 57 5.78 2.14 1.44
N PHE A 58 6.27 1.59 0.34
CA PHE A 58 7.65 1.13 0.21
C PHE A 58 8.20 1.64 -1.11
N LEU A 59 9.46 2.06 -1.09
CA LEU A 59 10.23 2.39 -2.27
C LEU A 59 11.21 1.25 -2.54
N LEU A 60 11.13 0.66 -3.72
CA LEU A 60 12.00 -0.42 -4.17
C LEU A 60 12.95 0.12 -5.24
N SER A 61 14.24 -0.25 -5.15
CA SER A 61 15.23 0.04 -6.19
C SER A 61 15.03 -0.84 -7.43
N PRO A 62 15.68 -0.51 -8.56
CA PRO A 62 15.65 -1.36 -9.76
C PRO A 62 16.13 -2.80 -9.53
N GLU A 63 16.98 -3.03 -8.53
CA GLU A 63 17.49 -4.35 -8.12
C GLU A 63 16.51 -5.11 -7.21
N GLY A 64 15.33 -4.53 -6.92
CA GLY A 64 14.31 -5.15 -6.08
C GLY A 64 14.54 -4.98 -4.57
N VAL A 65 15.43 -4.08 -4.15
CA VAL A 65 15.72 -3.84 -2.74
C VAL A 65 14.80 -2.77 -2.18
N VAL A 66 14.20 -2.99 -1.00
CA VAL A 66 13.44 -1.95 -0.29
C VAL A 66 14.42 -0.91 0.27
N VAL A 67 14.48 0.27 -0.34
CA VAL A 67 15.39 1.36 0.06
C VAL A 67 14.76 2.34 1.03
N GLN A 68 13.42 2.38 1.10
CA GLN A 68 12.71 3.21 2.06
C GLN A 68 11.33 2.66 2.38
N ALA A 69 10.86 2.87 3.61
CA ALA A 69 9.56 2.41 4.08
C ALA A 69 8.86 3.50 4.91
N TRP A 70 7.55 3.60 4.73
CA TRP A 70 6.65 4.41 5.55
C TRP A 70 5.53 3.52 6.07
N ARG A 71 5.34 3.51 7.39
CA ARG A 71 4.30 2.74 8.09
C ARG A 71 3.40 3.69 8.86
N LYS A 72 2.19 3.25 9.23
CA LYS A 72 1.15 4.11 9.86
C LYS A 72 0.95 5.42 9.10
N VAL A 73 0.90 5.35 7.77
CA VAL A 73 0.89 6.50 6.88
C VAL A 73 -0.33 7.40 7.14
N LYS A 74 -0.08 8.70 7.28
CA LYS A 74 -1.10 9.75 7.17
C LYS A 74 -1.22 10.16 5.71
N VAL A 75 -2.44 10.26 5.18
CA VAL A 75 -2.66 10.46 3.73
C VAL A 75 -2.24 11.84 3.24
N ALA A 76 -2.54 12.89 4.01
CA ALA A 76 -2.26 14.27 3.61
C ALA A 76 -0.75 14.48 3.41
N GLY A 77 -0.36 14.92 2.21
CA GLY A 77 1.03 15.20 1.83
C GLY A 77 1.90 13.96 1.57
N HIS A 78 1.36 12.75 1.66
CA HIS A 78 2.18 11.53 1.58
C HIS A 78 2.76 11.28 0.19
N ALA A 79 1.98 11.49 -0.86
CA ALA A 79 2.46 11.30 -2.22
C ALA A 79 3.64 12.23 -2.56
N ASP A 80 3.59 13.48 -2.10
CA ASP A 80 4.67 14.45 -2.27
C ASP A 80 5.93 14.01 -1.51
N ALA A 81 5.78 13.50 -0.29
CA ALA A 81 6.89 12.98 0.50
C ALA A 81 7.55 11.76 -0.16
N VAL A 82 6.76 10.85 -0.73
CA VAL A 82 7.26 9.69 -1.49
C VAL A 82 7.99 10.13 -2.75
N LEU A 83 7.45 11.10 -3.50
CA LEU A 83 8.09 11.64 -4.70
C LEU A 83 9.41 12.35 -4.36
N ALA A 84 9.45 13.13 -3.29
CA ALA A 84 10.66 13.81 -2.82
C ALA A 84 11.75 12.79 -2.43
N ALA A 85 11.37 11.73 -1.71
CA ALA A 85 12.28 10.65 -1.37
C ALA A 85 12.81 9.92 -2.61
N LEU A 86 11.93 9.57 -3.56
CA LEU A 86 12.34 8.96 -4.84
C LEU A 86 13.40 9.81 -5.55
N LYS A 87 13.21 11.13 -5.64
CA LYS A 87 14.17 12.04 -6.27
C LYS A 87 15.50 12.14 -5.53
N ALA A 88 15.52 11.91 -4.23
CA ALA A 88 16.74 11.93 -3.42
C ALA A 88 17.56 10.63 -3.52
N HIS A 89 16.93 9.51 -3.94
CA HIS A 89 17.59 8.24 -4.23
C HIS A 89 18.03 8.10 -5.70
N ALA A 90 17.65 9.06 -6.55
CA ALA A 90 17.94 9.07 -7.98
C ALA A 90 19.34 9.65 -8.29
#